data_AF-A0A1F8NYY4-F1
#
_entry.id   AF-A0A1F8NYY4-F1
#
_cell.length_a   1.000
_cell.length_b   1.000
_cell.length_c   1.000
_cell.angle_alpha   90.00
_cell.angle_beta   90.00
_cell.angle_gamma   90.00
#
_symmetry.space_group_name_H-M   'P 1'
#
loop_
_entity.id
_entity.type
_entity.pdbx_description
1 polymer ?
#
loop_
_entity_poly.entity_id
_entity_poly.type
_entity_poly.pdbx_seq_one_letter_code
_entity_poly.pdbx_strand_id
1 'polypeptide(L)'
;MGPVDHLVFSGDDQLLASARGSEVIQMWRLSDGALLGEIIALMVERLMFQPDNQNLLIGTGDGKVWRWEPPYTRPTLLLDNLGT
;
A
#
# COMPACT_ATOMS: atom_id res chain seq x y z
N MET A 1 -10.89 6.83 15.95
CA MET A 1 -9.67 6.60 15.16
C MET A 1 -9.15 5.22 15.53
N GLY A 2 -9.18 4.25 14.62
CA GLY A 2 -8.63 2.90 14.86
C GLY A 2 -7.09 2.88 14.75
N PRO A 3 -6.43 1.85 15.30
CA PRO A 3 -4.98 1.72 15.24
C PRO A 3 -4.45 1.68 13.80
N VAL A 4 -3.19 2.08 13.64
CA VAL A 4 -2.41 1.78 12.43
C VAL A 4 -1.87 0.37 12.63
N ASP A 5 -2.32 -0.56 11.79
CA ASP A 5 -1.95 -1.97 11.92
C ASP A 5 -0.67 -2.28 11.13
N HIS A 6 -0.38 -1.47 10.10
CA HIS A 6 0.80 -1.63 9.26
C HIS A 6 1.42 -0.29 8.87
N LEU A 7 2.75 -0.23 8.91
CA LEU A 7 3.54 0.93 8.54
C LEU A 7 4.84 0.45 7.88
N VAL A 8 5.15 0.94 6.68
CA VAL A 8 6.31 0.49 5.89
C VAL A 8 6.98 1.66 5.17
N PHE A 9 8.29 1.71 5.24
CA PHE A 9 9.14 2.65 4.52
C PHE A 9 9.63 2.04 3.19
N SER A 10 9.83 2.86 2.17
CA SER A 10 10.60 2.44 0.99
C SER A 10 12.07 2.24 1.36
N GLY A 11 12.80 1.41 0.61
CA GLY A 11 14.20 1.11 0.92
C GLY A 11 15.16 2.28 0.70
N ASP A 12 14.72 3.35 0.06
CA ASP A 12 15.45 4.61 -0.14
C ASP A 12 14.99 5.75 0.80
N ASP A 13 14.14 5.44 1.78
CA ASP A 13 13.59 6.38 2.76
C ASP A 13 12.89 7.61 2.14
N GLN A 14 12.38 7.50 0.91
CA GLN A 14 11.64 8.59 0.25
C GLN A 14 10.13 8.51 0.49
N LEU A 15 9.60 7.31 0.71
CA LEU A 15 8.17 7.04 0.81
C LEU A 15 7.81 6.31 2.10
N LEU A 16 6.58 6.57 2.55
CA LEU A 16 5.96 5.88 3.68
C LEU A 16 4.55 5.46 3.29
N ALA A 17 4.23 4.19 3.49
CA ALA A 17 2.88 3.68 3.38
C ALA A 17 2.35 3.24 4.76
N SER A 18 1.09 3.57 5.04
CA SER A 18 0.43 3.19 6.29
C SER A 18 -0.96 2.64 6.02
N ALA A 19 -1.34 1.55 6.68
CA ALA A 19 -2.71 1.04 6.69
C ALA A 19 -3.38 1.29 8.05
N ARG A 20 -4.54 1.94 8.03
CA ARG A 20 -5.33 2.24 9.23
C ARG A 20 -6.59 1.40 9.27
N GLY A 21 -6.78 0.66 10.36
CA GLY A 21 -7.94 -0.20 10.60
C GLY A 21 -8.23 -1.16 9.45
N SER A 22 -7.19 -1.61 8.74
CA SER A 22 -7.26 -2.43 7.53
C SER A 22 -8.15 -1.93 6.38
N GLU A 23 -8.59 -0.67 6.40
CA GLU A 23 -9.56 -0.12 5.44
C GLU A 23 -9.00 1.02 4.58
N VAL A 24 -8.03 1.77 5.09
CA VAL A 24 -7.46 2.93 4.39
C VAL A 24 -5.96 2.79 4.32
N ILE A 25 -5.40 2.89 3.11
CA ILE A 25 -3.96 2.98 2.88
C ILE A 25 -3.63 4.38 2.41
N GLN A 26 -2.64 5.00 3.05
CA GLN A 26 -2.10 6.29 2.68
C GLN A 26 -0.64 6.13 2.23
N MET A 27 -0.25 6.92 1.23
CA MET A 27 1.11 7.02 0.70
C MET A 27 1.64 8.44 0.92
N TRP A 28 2.83 8.56 1.51
CA TRP A 28 3.44 9.83 1.86
C TRP A 28 4.82 9.98 1.24
N ARG A 29 5.16 11.20 0.84
CA ARG A 29 6.55 11.60 0.58
C ARG A 29 7.16 12.08 1.89
N LEU A 30 8.32 11.55 2.24
CA LEU A 30 8.97 11.86 3.52
C LEU A 30 9.70 13.20 3.52
N SER A 31 10.18 13.68 2.37
CA SER A 31 10.95 14.92 2.29
C SER A 31 10.15 16.17 2.68
N ASP A 32 8.84 16.18 2.43
CA ASP A 32 7.95 17.32 2.66
C ASP A 32 6.66 16.95 3.41
N GLY A 33 6.45 15.66 3.72
CA GLY A 33 5.23 15.18 4.36
C GLY A 33 3.99 15.20 3.46
N ALA A 34 4.15 15.33 2.14
CA ALA A 34 3.02 15.37 1.23
C ALA A 34 2.30 14.02 1.15
N LEU A 35 0.98 14.02 1.30
CA LEU A 35 0.13 12.88 0.98
C LEU A 35 0.07 12.74 -0.55
N LEU A 36 0.66 11.67 -1.07
CA LEU A 36 0.72 11.39 -2.51
C LEU A 36 -0.53 10.64 -3.00
N GLY A 37 -1.15 9.86 -2.12
CA GLY A 37 -2.34 9.09 -2.45
C GLY A 37 -3.01 8.51 -1.22
N GLU A 38 -4.31 8.29 -1.33
CA GLU A 38 -5.14 7.60 -0.34
C GLU A 38 -6.13 6.71 -1.07
N ILE A 39 -6.27 5.48 -0.61
CA ILE A 39 -7.19 4.50 -1.18
C ILE A 39 -7.94 3.80 -0.06
N ILE A 40 -9.20 3.46 -0.36
CA ILE A 40 -9.98 2.53 0.46
C ILE A 40 -9.66 1.14 -0.06
N ALA A 41 -9.10 0.30 0.79
CA ALA A 41 -8.80 -1.09 0.52
C ALA A 41 -9.58 -1.97 1.49
N LEU A 42 -10.20 -3.04 1.01
CA LEU A 42 -10.92 -3.96 1.89
C LEU A 42 -9.93 -5.00 2.43
N MET A 43 -9.83 -5.08 3.76
CA MET A 43 -9.09 -6.12 4.48
C MET A 43 -7.61 -6.21 4.08
N VAL A 44 -6.88 -5.13 4.33
CA VAL A 44 -5.41 -5.14 4.18
C VAL A 44 -4.80 -6.01 5.26
N GLU A 45 -4.01 -7.00 4.84
CA GLU A 45 -3.27 -7.92 5.72
C GLU A 45 -1.77 -7.62 5.73
N ARG A 46 -1.24 -7.08 4.63
CA ARG A 46 0.19 -6.76 4.51
C ARG A 46 0.45 -5.67 3.48
N LEU A 47 1.44 -4.83 3.79
CA LEU A 47 2.05 -3.87 2.89
C LEU A 47 3.54 -4.18 2.70
N MET A 48 4.06 -3.99 1.48
CA MET A 48 5.49 -4.16 1.20
C MET A 48 5.90 -3.33 -0.02
N PHE A 49 6.96 -2.53 0.09
CA PHE A 49 7.55 -1.90 -1.09
C PHE A 49 8.31 -2.93 -1.93
N GLN A 50 8.21 -2.80 -3.25
CA GLN A 50 9.06 -3.54 -4.18
C GLN A 50 10.50 -3.00 -4.12
N PRO A 51 11.50 -3.78 -4.55
CA PRO A 51 12.90 -3.33 -4.59
C PRO A 51 13.18 -2.09 -5.46
N ASP A 52 12.22 -1.70 -6.30
CA ASP A 52 12.27 -0.46 -7.09
C ASP A 52 12.00 0.81 -6.26
N ASN A 53 11.65 0.66 -4.99
CA ASN A 53 11.31 1.72 -4.02
C ASN A 53 10.15 2.63 -4.41
N GLN A 54 9.38 2.30 -5.44
CA GLN A 54 8.29 3.12 -5.95
C GLN A 54 6.94 2.41 -5.84
N ASN A 55 6.93 1.10 -6.03
CA ASN A 55 5.71 0.33 -6.09
C ASN A 55 5.40 -0.31 -4.73
N LEU A 56 4.15 -0.19 -4.30
CA LEU A 56 3.66 -0.84 -3.09
C LEU A 56 2.82 -2.07 -3.45
N LEU A 57 3.17 -3.22 -2.87
CA LEU A 57 2.33 -4.41 -2.89
C LEU A 57 1.38 -4.40 -1.69
N ILE A 58 0.12 -4.67 -1.97
CA ILE A 58 -0.98 -4.71 -1.01
C ILE A 58 -1.54 -6.13 -1.04
N GLY A 59 -1.29 -6.89 0.02
CA GLY A 59 -1.90 -8.20 0.22
C GLY A 59 -3.23 -8.05 0.96
N THR A 60 -4.29 -8.60 0.38
CA THR A 60 -5.65 -8.54 0.93
C THR A 60 -6.11 -9.90 1.47
N GLY A 61 -7.04 -9.90 2.42
CA GLY A 61 -7.56 -11.11 3.07
C GLY A 61 -8.31 -12.07 2.13
N ASP A 62 -8.70 -11.61 0.94
CA ASP A 62 -9.29 -12.44 -0.12
C ASP A 62 -8.25 -13.20 -0.96
N GLY A 63 -6.96 -13.13 -0.59
CA GLY A 63 -5.87 -13.84 -1.24
C GLY A 63 -5.34 -13.15 -2.49
N LYS A 64 -5.81 -11.94 -2.81
CA LYS A 64 -5.30 -11.13 -3.93
C LYS A 64 -4.10 -10.30 -3.51
N VAL A 65 -3.29 -9.98 -4.51
CA VAL A 65 -2.20 -9.00 -4.37
C VAL A 65 -2.45 -7.89 -5.36
N TRP A 66 -2.51 -6.67 -4.86
CA TRP A 66 -2.59 -5.46 -5.66
C TRP A 66 -1.25 -4.75 -5.68
N ARG A 67 -0.99 -4.02 -6.74
CA ARG A 67 0.15 -3.12 -6.87
C ARG A 67 -0.34 -1.70 -6.95
N TRP A 68 0.26 -0.82 -6.18
CA TRP A 68 -0.03 0.61 -6.18
C TRP A 68 1.24 1.37 -6.57
N GLU A 69 1.18 1.99 -7.74
CA GLU A 69 2.31 2.63 -8.40
C GLU A 69 2.02 4.13 -8.64
N PRO A 70 3.04 4.98 -8.83
CA PRO A 70 2.85 6.38 -9.21
C PRO A 70 1.87 6.54 -10.39
N PRO A 71 0.99 7.55 -10.39
CA PRO A 71 0.90 8.66 -9.43
C PRO A 71 0.06 8.33 -8.18
N TYR A 72 0.00 7.07 -7.76
CA TYR A 72 -0.70 6.60 -6.56
C TYR A 72 -2.20 6.91 -6.54
N THR A 73 -2.85 6.82 -7.70
CA THR A 73 -4.29 7.11 -7.83
C THR A 73 -5.19 5.91 -7.53
N ARG A 74 -4.80 4.72 -8.00
CA ARG A 74 -5.53 3.47 -7.74
C ARG A 74 -4.59 2.27 -7.82
N PRO A 75 -4.82 1.19 -7.05
CA PRO A 75 -4.10 -0.06 -7.24
C PRO A 75 -4.58 -0.81 -8.47
N THR A 76 -3.70 -1.64 -9.01
CA THR A 76 -3.99 -2.61 -10.08
C THR A 76 -3.83 -4.01 -9.53
N LEU A 77 -4.72 -4.93 -9.95
CA LEU A 77 -4.62 -6.34 -9.54
C LEU A 77 -3.36 -6.94 -10.15
N LEU A 78 -2.50 -7.50 -9.31
CA LEU A 78 -1.23 -8.10 -9.70
C LEU A 78 -1.33 -9.63 -9.74
N LEU A 79 -1.80 -10.23 -8.65
CA LEU A 79 -2.05 -11.67 -8.53
C LEU A 79 -3.47 -11.90 -8.03
N ASP A 80 -4.13 -12.89 -8.63
CA ASP A 80 -5.37 -13.47 -8.13
C ASP A 80 -5.13 -14.97 -7.95
N ASN A 81 -5.27 -15.47 -6.72
CA ASN A 81 -5.09 -16.88 -6.40
C ASN A 81 -6.39 -17.71 -6.60
N LEU A 82 -7.41 -17.14 -7.23
CA LEU A 82 -8.55 -17.90 -7.74
C LEU A 82 -8.11 -18.68 -8.98
N GLY A 83 -7.67 -19.92 -8.76
CA GLY A 83 -7.11 -20.78 -9.80
C GLY A 83 -7.98 -20.95 -11.05
N THR A 84 -7.29 -21.05 -12.19
CA THR A 84 -7.65 -21.97 -13.28
C THR A 84 -6.55 -23.00 -13.42
#